data_AF-A0AAU3HBH7-F1
#
_entry.id   AF-A0AAU3HBH7-F1
#
_cell.length_a   1.000
_cell.length_b   1.000
_cell.length_c   1.000
_cell.angle_alpha   90.00
_cell.angle_beta   90.00
_cell.angle_gamma   90.00
#
_symmetry.space_group_name_H-M   'P 1'
#
loop_
_entity.id
_entity.type
_entity.pdbx_description
1 polymer ?
#
loop_
_entity_poly.entity_id
_entity_poly.type
_entity_poly.pdbx_seq_one_letter_code
_entity_poly.pdbx_strand_id
1 'polypeptide(L)'
;MITTDGQPTRSPVALDASHGWARDVPTSITNVPNAITVVRTVVSVFLAVTAISSGSGPLLAWAVGAYWLGDILDGWAARTLGQETRFGAVLDIACDRLCCALCLAGLMLRFPEMTAPLALFAAQFLVLDLVLSLSFLRWPVLSPNYFHLVHPGVYRWNWSPVAKAANTGGLVVLAVVAPSPVWPALFAVAVVLVKAASLVVVRRLPRP
;
A
#
# COMPACT_ATOMS: atom_id res chain seq x y z
N MET A 1 -53.07 -28.20 14.11
CA MET A 1 -52.31 -27.32 15.02
C MET A 1 -50.95 -27.08 14.37
N ILE A 2 -50.72 -25.85 13.90
CA ILE A 2 -49.47 -25.34 13.30
C ILE A 2 -48.52 -25.00 14.47
N THR A 3 -47.24 -25.39 14.51
CA THR A 3 -46.02 -24.64 14.09
C THR A 3 -44.79 -25.57 14.17
N THR A 4 -44.02 -25.83 13.10
CA THR A 4 -42.87 -25.09 12.51
C THR A 4 -41.52 -25.18 13.25
N ASP A 5 -40.53 -25.69 12.51
CA ASP A 5 -39.10 -25.30 12.45
C ASP A 5 -38.19 -25.47 13.68
N GLY A 6 -37.53 -26.63 13.72
CA GLY A 6 -36.21 -26.76 14.33
C GLY A 6 -35.14 -26.12 13.44
N GLN A 7 -34.92 -24.82 13.61
CA GLN A 7 -33.74 -24.14 13.08
C GLN A 7 -32.49 -24.67 13.80
N PRO A 8 -31.42 -25.08 13.09
CA PRO A 8 -30.17 -25.45 13.74
C PRO A 8 -29.56 -24.21 14.41
N THR A 9 -29.27 -24.33 15.69
CA THR A 9 -28.56 -23.33 16.50
C THR A 9 -27.23 -22.98 15.83
N ARG A 10 -27.11 -21.77 15.28
CA ARG A 10 -25.84 -21.23 14.79
C ARG A 10 -24.85 -21.19 15.96
N SER A 11 -23.79 -21.99 15.88
CA SER A 11 -22.68 -21.94 16.84
C SER A 11 -22.04 -20.55 16.84
N PRO A 12 -21.67 -19.96 18.00
CA PRO A 12 -21.07 -18.62 18.06
C PRO A 12 -19.62 -18.53 17.54
N VAL A 13 -19.05 -19.60 16.99
CA VAL A 13 -17.61 -19.73 16.72
C VAL A 13 -17.24 -19.47 15.25
N ALA A 14 -18.22 -19.18 14.38
CA ALA A 14 -17.99 -18.98 12.94
C ALA A 14 -17.69 -17.52 12.52
N LEU A 15 -17.28 -16.63 13.44
CA LEU A 15 -17.10 -15.20 13.15
C LEU A 15 -15.68 -14.78 12.75
N ASP A 16 -14.68 -15.68 12.78
CA ASP A 16 -13.27 -15.30 12.54
C ASP A 16 -12.69 -15.85 11.22
N ALA A 17 -13.31 -16.87 10.62
CA ALA A 17 -12.78 -17.48 9.38
C ALA A 17 -13.12 -16.68 8.10
N SER A 18 -13.95 -15.64 8.20
CA SER A 18 -14.48 -14.88 7.05
C SER A 18 -13.90 -13.48 6.90
N HIS A 19 -13.21 -12.92 7.91
CA HIS A 19 -12.67 -11.57 7.85
C HIS A 19 -11.58 -11.46 6.77
N GLY A 20 -11.73 -10.52 5.85
CA GLY A 20 -10.84 -10.36 4.69
C GLY A 20 -11.40 -10.86 3.36
N TRP A 21 -12.43 -11.72 3.36
CA TRP A 21 -13.17 -12.07 2.15
C TRP A 21 -14.24 -11.01 1.85
N ALA A 22 -14.29 -10.53 0.61
CA ALA A 22 -15.17 -9.47 0.15
C ALA A 22 -16.63 -9.92 -0.11
N ARG A 23 -17.15 -10.87 0.68
CA ARG A 23 -18.49 -11.44 0.48
C ARG A 23 -19.60 -10.56 1.07
N ASP A 24 -19.31 -9.90 2.21
CA ASP A 24 -20.30 -9.12 2.98
C ASP A 24 -19.72 -7.77 3.43
N VAL A 25 -19.00 -7.08 2.53
CA VAL A 25 -18.24 -5.88 2.86
C VAL A 25 -18.92 -4.62 2.34
N PRO A 26 -18.80 -3.47 3.04
CA PRO A 26 -19.37 -2.23 2.57
C PRO A 26 -18.90 -1.89 1.15
N THR A 27 -19.81 -1.38 0.32
CA THR A 27 -19.51 -0.90 -1.04
C THR A 27 -19.46 0.63 -1.11
N SER A 28 -19.61 1.30 0.04
CA SER A 28 -19.62 2.77 0.09
C SER A 28 -18.29 3.35 -0.38
N ILE A 29 -18.39 4.25 -1.34
CA ILE A 29 -17.27 5.08 -1.83
C ILE A 29 -17.03 6.25 -0.87
N THR A 30 -18.09 6.79 -0.29
CA THR A 30 -18.01 7.92 0.65
C THR A 30 -17.97 7.38 2.07
N ASN A 31 -16.78 7.40 2.67
CA ASN A 31 -16.55 6.93 4.04
C ASN A 31 -15.34 7.68 4.64
N VAL A 32 -15.12 7.49 5.94
CA VAL A 32 -14.05 8.16 6.68
C VAL A 32 -12.65 7.81 6.14
N PRO A 33 -12.26 6.54 5.93
CA PRO A 33 -10.92 6.23 5.44
C PRO A 33 -10.65 6.81 4.06
N ASN A 34 -11.60 6.73 3.12
CA ASN A 34 -11.42 7.32 1.79
C ASN A 34 -11.28 8.85 1.84
N ALA A 35 -12.01 9.52 2.75
CA ALA A 35 -11.84 10.96 2.96
C ALA A 35 -10.43 11.29 3.48
N ILE A 36 -9.90 10.48 4.41
CA ILE A 36 -8.52 10.61 4.89
C ILE A 36 -7.53 10.39 3.75
N THR A 37 -7.72 9.36 2.91
CA THR A 37 -6.88 9.08 1.74
C THR A 37 -6.86 10.25 0.75
N VAL A 38 -8.02 10.87 0.47
CA VAL A 38 -8.09 12.04 -0.41
C VAL A 38 -7.40 13.25 0.21
N VAL A 39 -7.68 13.55 1.48
CA VAL A 39 -7.09 14.71 2.18
C VAL A 39 -5.57 14.57 2.30
N ARG A 40 -5.05 13.40 2.73
CA ARG A 40 -3.59 13.17 2.82
C ARG A 40 -2.91 13.35 1.47
N THR A 41 -3.57 12.92 0.40
CA THR A 41 -3.03 13.01 -0.96
C THR A 41 -2.94 14.46 -1.40
N VAL A 42 -4.02 15.23 -1.25
CA VAL A 42 -4.03 16.66 -1.60
C VAL A 42 -2.96 17.42 -0.83
N VAL A 43 -2.86 17.20 0.48
CA VAL A 43 -1.87 17.86 1.34
C VAL A 43 -0.45 17.46 0.94
N SER A 44 -0.16 16.17 0.77
CA SER A 44 1.18 15.69 0.39
C SER A 44 1.58 16.18 -1.00
N VAL A 45 0.68 16.13 -1.99
CA VAL A 45 0.91 16.64 -3.35
C VAL A 45 1.22 18.13 -3.32
N PHE A 46 0.40 18.93 -2.62
CA PHE A 46 0.61 20.37 -2.50
C PHE A 46 2.00 20.66 -1.91
N LEU A 47 2.33 20.04 -0.77
CA LEU A 47 3.62 20.22 -0.11
C LEU A 47 4.79 19.77 -1.00
N ALA A 48 4.68 18.64 -1.70
CA ALA A 48 5.72 18.12 -2.57
C ALA A 48 5.96 19.05 -3.77
N VAL A 49 4.89 19.53 -4.42
CA VAL A 49 4.99 20.47 -5.54
C VAL A 49 5.60 21.79 -5.09
N THR A 50 5.16 22.34 -3.94
CA THR A 50 5.77 23.55 -3.40
C THR A 50 7.24 23.33 -3.03
N ALA A 51 7.58 22.17 -2.45
CA ALA A 51 8.95 21.81 -2.12
C ALA A 51 9.85 21.74 -3.37
N ILE A 52 9.37 21.10 -4.44
CA ILE A 52 10.09 21.01 -5.72
C ILE A 52 10.29 22.40 -6.33
N SER A 53 9.25 23.22 -6.38
CA SER A 53 9.32 24.56 -6.97
C SER A 53 10.20 25.54 -6.18
N SER A 54 10.27 25.38 -4.86
CA SER A 54 11.05 26.27 -3.97
C SER A 54 12.42 25.71 -3.56
N GLY A 55 12.72 24.46 -3.88
CA GLY A 55 13.91 23.75 -3.38
C GLY A 55 13.89 23.47 -1.86
N SER A 56 12.73 23.57 -1.21
CA SER A 56 12.62 23.51 0.25
C SER A 56 12.64 22.07 0.79
N GLY A 57 13.76 21.69 1.41
CA GLY A 57 13.92 20.42 2.13
C GLY A 57 12.89 20.20 3.24
N PRO A 58 12.60 21.20 4.11
CA PRO A 58 11.57 21.06 5.14
C PRO A 58 10.17 20.78 4.58
N LEU A 59 9.77 21.43 3.48
CA LEU A 59 8.49 21.17 2.84
C LEU A 59 8.44 19.75 2.25
N LEU A 60 9.55 19.28 1.67
CA LEU A 60 9.66 17.90 1.19
C LEU A 60 9.51 16.89 2.34
N ALA A 61 10.15 17.15 3.48
CA ALA A 61 10.00 16.32 4.68
C ALA A 61 8.55 16.31 5.18
N TRP A 62 7.87 17.46 5.19
CA TRP A 62 6.44 17.53 5.51
C TRP A 62 5.55 16.80 4.50
N ALA A 63 5.89 16.82 3.21
CA ALA A 63 5.17 16.09 2.18
C ALA A 63 5.23 14.57 2.41
N VAL A 64 6.43 14.05 2.72
CA VAL A 64 6.66 12.64 3.08
C VAL A 64 5.92 12.29 4.37
N GLY A 65 6.01 13.16 5.38
CA GLY A 65 5.32 12.97 6.66
C GLY A 65 3.79 12.93 6.51
N ALA A 66 3.21 13.87 5.76
CA ALA A 66 1.77 13.90 5.49
C ALA A 66 1.31 12.63 4.74
N TYR A 67 2.11 12.17 3.78
CA TYR A 67 1.86 10.91 3.05
C TYR A 67 1.80 9.72 4.03
N TRP A 68 2.88 9.48 4.77
CA TRP A 68 2.98 8.29 5.64
C TRP A 68 2.02 8.31 6.82
N LEU A 69 1.88 9.45 7.50
CA LEU A 69 0.97 9.55 8.63
C LEU A 69 -0.48 9.39 8.18
N GLY A 70 -0.84 9.94 7.02
CA GLY A 70 -2.16 9.77 6.45
C GLY A 70 -2.46 8.32 6.07
N ASP A 71 -1.51 7.60 5.46
CA ASP A 71 -1.63 6.19 5.05
C ASP A 71 -1.81 5.25 6.26
N ILE A 72 -1.11 5.56 7.35
CA ILE A 72 -1.32 4.83 8.62
C ILE A 72 -2.74 5.10 9.14
N LEU A 73 -3.17 6.36 9.07
CA LEU A 73 -4.45 6.81 9.63
C LEU A 73 -5.66 6.28 8.85
N ASP A 74 -5.64 6.29 7.51
CA ASP A 74 -6.75 5.78 6.71
C ASP A 74 -6.90 4.26 6.89
N GLY A 75 -5.81 3.50 6.88
CA GLY A 75 -5.83 2.07 7.10
C GLY A 75 -6.30 1.74 8.51
N TRP A 76 -5.85 2.49 9.52
CA TRP A 76 -6.32 2.33 10.89
C TRP A 76 -7.82 2.61 10.99
N ALA A 77 -8.30 3.74 10.45
CA ALA A 77 -9.70 4.12 10.46
C ALA A 77 -10.59 3.09 9.73
N ALA A 78 -10.11 2.55 8.60
CA ALA A 78 -10.85 1.53 7.85
C ALA A 78 -11.10 0.27 8.69
N ARG A 79 -10.08 -0.21 9.41
CA ARG A 79 -10.19 -1.40 10.26
C ARG A 79 -10.99 -1.15 11.54
N THR A 80 -10.78 -0.02 12.21
CA THR A 80 -11.47 0.27 13.48
C THR A 80 -12.95 0.60 13.29
N LEU A 81 -13.30 1.25 12.17
CA LEU A 81 -14.68 1.61 11.84
C LEU A 81 -15.41 0.51 11.04
N GLY A 82 -14.74 -0.56 10.65
CA GLY A 82 -15.30 -1.60 9.78
C GLY A 82 -15.70 -1.08 8.40
N GLN A 83 -14.97 -0.09 7.88
CA GLN A 83 -15.25 0.61 6.61
C GLN A 83 -14.30 0.19 5.48
N GLU A 84 -13.66 -0.97 5.59
CA GLU A 84 -12.81 -1.51 4.52
C GLU A 84 -13.64 -1.88 3.28
N THR A 85 -13.24 -1.34 2.13
CA THR A 85 -13.88 -1.64 0.84
C THR A 85 -12.81 -1.92 -0.23
N ARG A 86 -13.17 -2.72 -1.24
CA ARG A 86 -12.27 -2.96 -2.40
C ARG A 86 -11.99 -1.67 -3.17
N PHE A 87 -12.97 -0.77 -3.24
CA PHE A 87 -12.78 0.55 -3.84
C PHE A 87 -11.75 1.35 -3.05
N GLY A 88 -11.88 1.41 -1.71
CA GLY A 88 -10.92 2.10 -0.84
C GLY A 88 -9.51 1.56 -1.00
N ALA A 89 -9.34 0.24 -1.09
CA ALA A 89 -8.04 -0.36 -1.35
C ALA A 89 -7.43 0.05 -2.71
N VAL A 90 -8.24 0.19 -3.76
CA VAL A 90 -7.75 0.66 -5.08
C VAL A 90 -7.44 2.15 -5.05
N LEU A 91 -8.28 2.96 -4.39
CA LEU A 91 -8.05 4.39 -4.18
C LEU A 91 -6.71 4.63 -3.46
N ASP A 92 -6.49 3.90 -2.37
CA ASP A 92 -5.28 3.91 -1.55
C ASP A 92 -4.03 3.61 -2.40
N ILE A 93 -4.05 2.50 -3.15
CA ILE A 93 -2.97 2.13 -4.09
C ILE A 93 -2.68 3.24 -5.10
N ALA A 94 -3.70 3.88 -5.66
CA ALA A 94 -3.51 4.95 -6.65
C ALA A 94 -2.93 6.22 -6.02
N CYS A 95 -3.46 6.63 -4.87
CA CYS A 95 -3.03 7.80 -4.10
C CYS A 95 -1.58 7.69 -3.63
N ASP A 96 -1.18 6.50 -3.16
CA ASP A 96 0.21 6.20 -2.79
C ASP A 96 1.19 6.41 -3.93
N ARG A 97 0.77 6.06 -5.16
CA ARG A 97 1.65 6.14 -6.34
C ARG A 97 1.90 7.58 -6.70
N LEU A 98 0.86 8.42 -6.65
CA LEU A 98 1.00 9.85 -6.86
C LEU A 98 1.88 10.50 -5.78
N CYS A 99 1.59 10.25 -4.50
CA CYS A 99 2.36 10.82 -3.39
C CYS A 99 3.82 10.40 -3.45
N CYS A 100 4.07 9.10 -3.64
CA CYS A 100 5.42 8.55 -3.73
C CYS A 100 6.18 9.10 -4.94
N ALA A 101 5.56 9.19 -6.13
CA ALA A 101 6.21 9.73 -7.32
C ALA A 101 6.72 11.16 -7.09
N LEU A 102 5.90 12.03 -6.51
CA LEU A 102 6.27 13.42 -6.25
C LEU A 102 7.32 13.53 -5.14
N CYS A 103 7.19 12.75 -4.07
CA CYS A 103 8.20 12.73 -3.01
C CYS A 103 9.56 12.24 -3.53
N LEU A 104 9.57 11.18 -4.35
CA LEU A 104 10.79 10.67 -4.98
C LEU A 104 11.39 11.69 -5.95
N ALA A 105 10.57 12.39 -6.74
CA ALA A 105 11.04 13.46 -7.62
C ALA A 105 11.74 14.58 -6.82
N GLY A 106 11.13 15.02 -5.71
CA GLY A 106 11.75 15.99 -4.81
C GLY A 106 13.06 15.48 -4.20
N LEU A 107 13.12 14.20 -3.81
CA LEU A 107 14.35 13.58 -3.29
C LEU A 107 15.46 13.51 -4.35
N MET A 108 15.14 13.16 -5.60
CA MET A 108 16.13 13.12 -6.70
C MET A 108 16.71 14.51 -6.98
N LEU A 109 15.88 15.56 -6.92
CA LEU A 109 16.35 16.94 -7.09
C LEU A 109 17.23 17.39 -5.91
N ARG A 110 16.91 16.94 -4.69
CA ARG A 110 17.66 17.31 -3.49
C ARG A 110 18.98 16.56 -3.34
N PHE A 111 19.01 15.29 -3.77
CA PHE A 111 20.11 14.35 -3.68
C PHE A 111 20.43 13.77 -5.07
N PRO A 112 21.04 14.55 -5.99
CA PRO A 112 21.27 14.13 -7.37
C PRO A 112 22.07 12.83 -7.51
N GLU A 113 23.02 12.59 -6.61
CA GLU A 113 23.81 11.36 -6.52
C GLU A 113 22.96 10.11 -6.24
N MET A 114 21.79 10.27 -5.62
CA MET A 114 20.83 9.21 -5.33
C MET A 114 19.80 9.01 -6.45
N THR A 115 19.90 9.73 -7.57
CA THR A 115 18.90 9.67 -8.65
C THR A 115 18.72 8.25 -9.20
N ALA A 116 19.82 7.54 -9.49
CA ALA A 116 19.74 6.20 -10.06
C ALA A 116 18.98 5.20 -9.17
N PRO A 117 19.31 5.02 -7.87
CA PRO A 117 18.55 4.12 -7.00
C PRO A 117 17.12 4.58 -6.75
N LEU A 118 16.87 5.88 -6.60
CA LEU A 118 15.52 6.42 -6.41
C LEU A 118 14.66 6.19 -7.67
N ALA A 119 15.21 6.35 -8.87
CA ALA A 119 14.51 6.15 -10.13
C ALA A 119 14.21 4.67 -10.38
N LEU A 120 15.16 3.78 -10.06
CA LEU A 120 14.92 2.33 -10.10
C LEU A 120 13.78 1.93 -9.15
N PHE A 121 13.77 2.49 -7.94
CA PHE A 121 12.68 2.26 -7.01
C PHE A 121 11.35 2.85 -7.51
N ALA A 122 11.36 4.05 -8.09
CA ALA A 122 10.16 4.65 -8.67
C ALA A 122 9.58 3.74 -9.77
N ALA A 123 10.43 3.25 -10.68
CA ALA A 123 10.00 2.35 -11.74
C ALA A 123 9.36 1.06 -11.20
N GLN A 124 9.95 0.44 -10.18
CA GLN A 124 9.34 -0.76 -9.58
C GLN A 124 8.04 -0.42 -8.84
N PHE A 125 7.98 0.67 -8.08
CA PHE A 125 6.82 0.99 -7.25
C PHE A 125 5.61 1.41 -8.09
N LEU A 126 5.86 2.22 -9.12
CA LEU A 126 4.82 2.75 -10.00
C LEU A 126 4.30 1.72 -11.00
N VAL A 127 5.10 0.70 -11.33
CA VAL A 127 4.74 -0.29 -12.37
C VAL A 127 4.64 -1.69 -11.80
N LEU A 128 5.75 -2.29 -11.35
CA LEU A 128 5.77 -3.70 -10.93
C LEU A 128 4.91 -3.92 -9.68
N ASP A 129 5.08 -3.09 -8.66
CA ASP A 129 4.30 -3.16 -7.43
C ASP A 129 2.85 -2.72 -7.64
N LEU A 130 2.56 -1.84 -8.61
CA LEU A 130 1.18 -1.53 -9.00
C LEU A 130 0.47 -2.76 -9.56
N VAL A 131 1.07 -3.43 -10.55
CA VAL A 131 0.50 -4.66 -11.14
C VAL A 131 0.35 -5.75 -10.08
N LEU A 132 1.35 -5.92 -9.22
CA LEU A 132 1.31 -6.89 -8.14
C LEU A 132 0.22 -6.54 -7.12
N SER A 133 0.12 -5.27 -6.70
CA SER A 133 -0.88 -4.83 -5.73
C SER A 133 -2.28 -5.03 -6.28
N LEU A 134 -2.58 -4.57 -7.51
CA LEU A 134 -3.90 -4.76 -8.13
C LEU A 134 -4.25 -6.22 -8.42
N SER A 135 -3.29 -7.15 -8.39
CA SER A 135 -3.55 -8.58 -8.60
C SER A 135 -4.49 -9.19 -7.55
N PHE A 136 -4.61 -8.56 -6.36
CA PHE A 136 -5.58 -9.00 -5.33
C PHE A 136 -7.01 -9.04 -5.89
N LEU A 137 -7.33 -8.17 -6.86
CA LEU A 137 -8.66 -8.05 -7.45
C LEU A 137 -9.11 -9.30 -8.19
N ARG A 138 -8.17 -10.19 -8.54
CA ARG A 138 -8.51 -11.50 -9.11
C ARG A 138 -9.35 -12.30 -8.14
N TRP A 139 -9.01 -12.30 -6.84
CA TRP A 139 -9.70 -13.07 -5.81
C TRP A 139 -10.72 -12.21 -5.08
N PRO A 140 -11.75 -12.81 -4.46
CA PRO A 140 -12.73 -12.08 -3.65
C PRO A 140 -12.15 -11.70 -2.28
N VAL A 141 -10.93 -11.17 -2.22
CA VAL A 141 -10.31 -10.61 -1.01
C VAL A 141 -10.44 -9.10 -0.99
N LEU A 142 -10.51 -8.54 0.21
CA LEU A 142 -10.77 -7.12 0.44
C LEU A 142 -9.68 -6.19 -0.10
N SER A 143 -8.43 -6.56 0.14
CA SER A 143 -7.26 -5.76 -0.18
C SER A 143 -6.01 -6.64 -0.14
N PRO A 144 -4.84 -6.13 -0.56
CA PRO A 144 -3.58 -6.85 -0.41
C PRO A 144 -3.22 -7.22 1.04
N ASN A 145 -3.80 -6.53 2.05
CA ASN A 145 -3.60 -6.86 3.47
C ASN A 145 -4.14 -8.25 3.83
N TYR A 146 -5.11 -8.74 3.07
CA TYR A 146 -5.73 -10.05 3.27
C TYR A 146 -5.18 -11.11 2.30
N PHE A 147 -4.12 -10.80 1.55
CA PHE A 147 -3.56 -11.75 0.58
C PHE A 147 -2.94 -12.99 1.22
N HIS A 148 -2.73 -13.01 2.54
CA HIS A 148 -2.35 -14.22 3.26
C HIS A 148 -3.38 -15.35 3.12
N LEU A 149 -4.65 -15.01 2.88
CA LEU A 149 -5.74 -15.96 2.60
C LEU A 149 -5.60 -16.62 1.22
N VAL A 150 -4.90 -15.99 0.29
CA VAL A 150 -4.65 -16.51 -1.06
C VAL A 150 -3.29 -17.21 -1.11
N HIS A 151 -2.23 -16.53 -0.64
CA HIS A 151 -0.89 -17.06 -0.62
C HIS A 151 -0.02 -16.40 0.48
N PRO A 152 0.23 -17.09 1.61
CA PRO A 152 0.97 -16.55 2.75
C PRO A 152 2.39 -16.04 2.42
N GLY A 153 3.12 -16.68 1.50
CA GLY A 153 4.48 -16.29 1.12
C GLY A 153 4.53 -14.90 0.47
N VAL A 154 3.81 -14.72 -0.65
CA VAL A 154 3.63 -13.43 -1.33
C VAL A 154 3.15 -12.33 -0.36
N TYR A 155 2.22 -12.64 0.53
CA TYR A 155 1.82 -11.68 1.58
C TYR A 155 2.99 -11.27 2.47
N ARG A 156 3.75 -12.24 3.02
CA ARG A 156 4.89 -11.97 3.91
C ARG A 156 5.93 -11.08 3.24
N TRP A 157 6.22 -11.32 1.96
CA TRP A 157 7.23 -10.57 1.20
C TRP A 157 6.82 -9.15 0.82
N ASN A 158 5.52 -8.83 0.76
CA ASN A 158 5.04 -7.57 0.18
C ASN A 158 4.15 -6.74 1.11
N TRP A 159 3.25 -7.38 1.84
CA TRP A 159 2.15 -6.71 2.54
C TRP A 159 2.10 -6.98 4.05
N SER A 160 3.05 -7.76 4.58
CA SER A 160 3.27 -7.80 6.03
C SER A 160 3.69 -6.42 6.55
N PRO A 161 3.40 -6.07 7.82
CA PRO A 161 3.80 -4.77 8.37
C PRO A 161 5.29 -4.46 8.20
N VAL A 162 6.14 -5.48 8.39
CA VAL A 162 7.59 -5.35 8.21
C VAL A 162 7.96 -5.12 6.74
N ALA A 163 7.37 -5.88 5.81
CA ALA A 163 7.63 -5.72 4.39
C ALA A 163 7.19 -4.35 3.87
N LYS A 164 6.03 -3.84 4.33
CA LYS A 164 5.55 -2.50 4.00
C LYS A 164 6.52 -1.43 4.49
N ALA A 165 6.86 -1.47 5.78
CA ALA A 165 7.77 -0.50 6.39
C ALA A 165 9.15 -0.50 5.72
N ALA A 166 9.69 -1.69 5.41
CA ALA A 166 10.95 -1.81 4.67
C ALA A 166 10.84 -1.23 3.26
N ASN A 167 9.79 -1.57 2.50
CA ASN A 167 9.64 -1.18 1.10
C ASN A 167 9.53 0.35 0.93
N THR A 168 8.69 1.04 1.70
CA THR A 168 8.46 2.48 1.53
C THR A 168 9.39 3.35 2.38
N GLY A 169 9.71 2.94 3.62
CA GLY A 169 10.59 3.70 4.51
C GLY A 169 12.08 3.42 4.28
N GLY A 170 12.44 2.17 3.98
CA GLY A 170 13.84 1.74 3.88
C GLY A 170 14.66 2.51 2.86
N LEU A 171 14.11 2.73 1.66
CA LEU A 171 14.82 3.50 0.63
C LEU A 171 14.97 4.97 1.01
N VAL A 172 13.92 5.61 1.54
CA VAL A 172 13.98 7.03 1.91
C VAL A 172 15.03 7.24 3.00
N VAL A 173 15.06 6.38 4.01
CA VAL A 173 16.10 6.41 5.05
C VAL A 173 17.48 6.22 4.42
N LEU A 174 17.67 5.18 3.61
CA LEU A 174 18.96 4.92 2.95
C LEU A 174 19.40 6.09 2.05
N ALA A 175 18.49 6.71 1.30
CA ALA A 175 18.81 7.85 0.45
C ALA A 175 19.27 9.08 1.24
N VAL A 176 18.79 9.25 2.47
CA VAL A 176 19.16 10.38 3.34
C VAL A 176 20.44 10.10 4.14
N VAL A 177 20.66 8.85 4.60
CA VAL A 177 21.77 8.53 5.52
C VAL A 177 22.96 7.85 4.85
N ALA A 178 22.79 7.23 3.69
CA ALA A 178 23.86 6.46 3.08
C ALA A 178 24.94 7.41 2.51
N PRO A 179 26.23 7.10 2.75
CA PRO A 179 27.33 7.91 2.22
C PRO A 179 27.54 7.74 0.71
N SER A 180 26.86 6.76 0.08
CA SER A 180 26.98 6.46 -1.34
C SER A 180 25.69 5.84 -1.89
N PRO A 181 25.43 5.95 -3.20
CA PRO A 181 24.22 5.40 -3.83
C PRO A 181 24.23 3.87 -3.94
N VAL A 182 25.34 3.20 -3.63
CA VAL A 182 25.48 1.74 -3.76
C VAL A 182 24.47 1.01 -2.87
N TRP A 183 24.31 1.43 -1.61
CA TRP A 183 23.39 0.77 -0.67
C TRP A 183 21.91 0.96 -1.05
N PRO A 184 21.43 2.19 -1.34
CA PRO A 184 20.10 2.38 -1.92
C PRO A 184 19.88 1.60 -3.22
N ALA A 185 20.90 1.46 -4.08
CA ALA A 185 20.79 0.73 -5.35
C ALA A 185 20.63 -0.78 -5.13
N LEU A 186 21.47 -1.37 -4.28
CA LEU A 186 21.35 -2.79 -3.91
C LEU A 186 19.98 -3.07 -3.27
N PHE A 187 19.51 -2.15 -2.42
CA PHE A 187 18.18 -2.24 -1.84
C PHE A 187 17.08 -2.20 -2.91
N ALA A 188 17.11 -1.22 -3.82
CA ALA A 188 16.13 -1.11 -4.90
C ALA A 188 16.12 -2.34 -5.82
N VAL A 189 17.29 -2.89 -6.16
CA VAL A 189 17.41 -4.15 -6.91
C VAL A 189 16.79 -5.31 -6.14
N ALA A 190 17.07 -5.45 -4.84
CA ALA A 190 16.48 -6.50 -4.03
C ALA A 190 14.95 -6.41 -4.00
N VAL A 191 14.40 -5.20 -3.86
CA VAL A 191 12.96 -4.95 -3.93
C VAL A 191 12.40 -5.37 -5.30
N VAL A 192 13.03 -4.96 -6.42
CA VAL A 192 12.62 -5.37 -7.78
C VAL A 192 12.54 -6.90 -7.90
N LEU A 193 13.56 -7.61 -7.41
CA LEU A 193 13.60 -9.07 -7.46
C LEU A 193 12.47 -9.71 -6.66
N VAL A 194 12.16 -9.17 -5.47
CA VAL A 194 11.02 -9.62 -4.65
C VAL A 194 9.70 -9.40 -5.39
N LYS A 195 9.48 -8.25 -6.03
CA LYS A 195 8.25 -7.97 -6.81
C LYS A 195 8.13 -8.89 -8.02
N ALA A 196 9.22 -9.08 -8.76
CA ALA A 196 9.25 -9.97 -9.92
C ALA A 196 8.97 -11.43 -9.52
N ALA A 197 9.62 -11.94 -8.47
CA ALA A 197 9.36 -13.27 -7.94
C ALA A 197 7.90 -13.44 -7.49
N SER A 198 7.36 -12.43 -6.80
CA SER A 198 5.96 -12.41 -6.36
C SER A 198 4.99 -12.48 -7.53
N LEU A 199 5.23 -11.72 -8.60
CA LEU A 199 4.43 -11.78 -9.83
C LEU A 199 4.52 -13.15 -10.52
N VAL A 200 5.70 -13.78 -10.54
CA VAL A 200 5.88 -15.14 -11.07
C VAL A 200 5.13 -16.20 -10.25
N VAL A 201 4.97 -15.99 -8.93
CA VAL A 201 4.12 -16.84 -8.11
C VAL A 201 2.65 -16.56 -8.40
N VAL A 202 2.23 -15.30 -8.32
CA VAL A 202 0.83 -14.87 -8.51
C VAL A 202 0.28 -15.29 -9.88
N ARG A 203 1.08 -15.22 -10.95
CA ARG A 203 0.65 -15.65 -12.29
C ARG A 203 0.33 -17.16 -12.37
N ARG A 204 0.95 -17.98 -11.52
CA ARG A 204 0.77 -19.44 -11.49
C ARG A 204 -0.37 -19.89 -10.58
N LEU A 205 -0.90 -18.98 -9.76
CA LEU A 205 -2.01 -19.31 -8.87
C LEU A 205 -3.28 -19.61 -9.67
N PRO A 206 -4.10 -20.59 -9.22
CA PRO A 206 -5.35 -20.95 -9.85
C PRO A 206 -6.25 -19.72 -10.05
N ARG A 207 -7.10 -19.78 -11.09
CA ARG A 207 -8.19 -18.82 -11.19
C ARG A 207 -9.15 -19.05 -10.01
N PRO A 208 -9.63 -17.96 -9.37
CA PRO A 208 -10.58 -18.04 -8.27
C PRO A 208 -11.87 -18.75 -8.65
#